data_AF-A0A1A8DWT3-F1
#
_entry.id   AF-A0A1A8DWT3-F1
#
_cell.length_a   1.000
_cell.length_b   1.000
_cell.length_c   1.000
_cell.angle_alpha   90.00
_cell.angle_beta   90.00
_cell.angle_gamma   90.00
#
_symmetry.space_group_name_H-M   'P 1'
#
loop_
_entity.id
_entity.type
_entity.pdbx_description
1 polymer ?
#
loop_
_entity_poly.entity_id
_entity_poly.type
_entity_poly.pdbx_seq_one_letter_code
_entity_poly.pdbx_strand_id
1 'polypeptide(L)'
;LECLFHGLFYELGNSLGGTCVGYAVVIPTNFCSPDGQPVLLPPGQVHELNRRSTGMLSNIQRFFACHLIENFGCDYSTSGVTLETLQAKIKAFLELRTADGPRHDTYVIFYSGHTHRSGEWALAGGDVLRLDQLLEWWREKNGSFCSRLILVLDCDNSLPWVREVRRVEGPYVAVQGATLARGSSVALEDTPQLGDFTSQWVEYNCNPNSTTRWLERDRAVSATYGIAK
;
A
#
# COMPACT_ATOMS: atom_id res chain seq x y z
N LEU A 1 -22.44 -6.73 3.09
CA LEU A 1 -21.45 -5.74 2.63
C LEU A 1 -20.01 -6.22 2.88
N GLU A 2 -19.70 -6.79 4.05
CA GLU A 2 -18.38 -7.42 4.30
C GLU A 2 -17.98 -8.44 3.22
N CYS A 3 -18.90 -9.29 2.74
CA CYS A 3 -18.61 -10.23 1.64
C CYS A 3 -18.25 -9.55 0.31
N LEU A 4 -18.77 -8.34 0.05
CA LEU A 4 -18.44 -7.55 -1.14
C LEU A 4 -17.05 -6.95 -1.01
N PHE A 5 -16.65 -6.44 0.16
CA PHE A 5 -15.27 -6.00 0.39
C PHE A 5 -14.28 -7.16 0.39
N HIS A 6 -14.66 -8.30 0.97
CA HIS A 6 -13.82 -9.50 0.96
C HIS A 6 -13.64 -10.06 -0.47
N GLY A 7 -14.68 -9.99 -1.30
CA GLY A 7 -14.63 -10.25 -2.74
C GLY A 7 -13.88 -9.18 -3.54
N LEU A 8 -13.98 -7.91 -3.13
CA LEU A 8 -13.27 -6.78 -3.74
C LEU A 8 -11.76 -6.97 -3.66
N PHE A 9 -11.24 -7.55 -2.58
CA PHE A 9 -9.82 -7.90 -2.46
C PHE A 9 -9.45 -9.24 -3.09
N TYR A 10 -10.41 -10.16 -3.23
CA TYR A 10 -10.21 -11.40 -3.96
C TYR A 10 -10.12 -11.15 -5.47
N GLU A 11 -10.78 -10.12 -5.97
CA GLU A 11 -10.77 -9.70 -7.37
C GLU A 11 -10.87 -8.16 -7.50
N LEU A 12 -9.84 -7.41 -7.07
CA LEU A 12 -9.83 -5.95 -7.27
C LEU A 12 -10.07 -5.61 -8.74
N GLY A 13 -9.60 -6.48 -9.65
CA GLY A 13 -9.81 -6.30 -11.07
C GLY A 13 -11.20 -6.51 -11.64
N ASN A 14 -12.00 -7.40 -11.07
CA ASN A 14 -13.36 -7.67 -11.55
C ASN A 14 -14.44 -6.91 -10.75
N SER A 15 -14.07 -6.37 -9.59
CA SER A 15 -15.02 -5.84 -8.59
C SER A 15 -14.90 -4.34 -8.33
N LEU A 16 -13.94 -3.63 -8.93
CA LEU A 16 -13.92 -2.17 -8.93
C LEU A 16 -15.07 -1.62 -9.81
N GLY A 17 -16.30 -1.79 -9.34
CA GLY A 17 -17.45 -1.10 -9.90
C GLY A 17 -17.36 0.39 -9.57
N GLY A 18 -17.69 1.23 -10.55
CA GLY A 18 -17.70 2.68 -10.41
C GLY A 18 -16.39 3.35 -10.83
N THR A 19 -16.22 4.61 -10.45
CA THR A 19 -14.98 5.37 -10.72
C THR A 19 -13.94 5.13 -9.64
N CYS A 20 -12.68 4.95 -10.03
CA CYS A 20 -11.59 4.64 -9.10
C CYS A 20 -10.40 5.56 -9.36
N VAL A 21 -9.77 6.03 -8.29
CA VAL A 21 -8.52 6.82 -8.36
C VAL A 21 -7.46 6.20 -7.45
N GLY A 22 -6.22 6.16 -7.95
CA GLY A 22 -5.07 5.57 -7.29
C GLY A 22 -3.95 6.58 -7.04
N TYR A 23 -3.36 6.50 -5.85
CA TYR A 23 -2.15 7.22 -5.47
C TYR A 23 -1.13 6.22 -4.89
N ALA A 24 0.11 6.28 -5.36
CA ALA A 24 1.17 5.40 -4.89
C ALA A 24 2.31 6.19 -4.25
N VAL A 25 2.84 5.71 -3.13
CA VAL A 25 3.98 6.30 -2.43
C VAL A 25 5.03 5.22 -2.20
N VAL A 26 6.17 5.36 -2.87
CA VAL A 26 7.31 4.47 -2.75
C VAL A 26 8.49 5.24 -2.17
N ILE A 27 8.83 4.93 -0.92
CA ILE A 27 9.96 5.53 -0.20
C ILE A 27 10.95 4.39 0.07
N PRO A 28 11.93 4.18 -0.81
CA PRO A 28 12.92 3.13 -0.63
C PRO A 28 13.62 3.28 0.72
N THR A 29 13.71 2.18 1.46
CA THR A 29 14.40 2.12 2.74
C THR A 29 15.89 2.28 2.55
N ASN A 30 16.37 3.52 2.55
CA ASN A 30 17.79 3.84 2.41
C ASN A 30 18.53 3.95 3.76
N PHE A 31 17.85 3.84 4.91
CA PHE A 31 18.34 4.52 6.11
C PHE A 31 18.10 3.84 7.46
N CYS A 32 17.88 2.53 7.55
CA CYS A 32 17.70 1.94 8.87
C CYS A 32 18.43 0.60 9.00
N SER A 33 19.40 0.55 9.91
CA SER A 33 19.68 -0.69 10.64
C SER A 33 18.38 -1.25 11.24
N PRO A 34 18.32 -2.52 11.68
CA PRO A 34 17.18 -3.06 12.41
C PRO A 34 16.73 -2.20 13.64
N ASP A 35 17.62 -1.33 14.12
CA ASP A 35 17.42 -0.40 15.24
C ASP A 35 17.02 1.02 14.80
N GLY A 36 16.79 1.27 13.50
CA GLY A 36 16.31 2.54 12.98
C GLY A 36 17.38 3.61 12.74
N GLN A 37 18.67 3.24 12.75
CA GLN A 37 19.76 4.21 12.54
C GLN A 37 20.12 4.34 11.05
N PRO A 38 20.37 5.57 10.54
CA PRO A 38 20.83 5.82 9.18
C PRO A 38 22.16 5.12 8.90
N VAL A 39 22.12 4.16 7.98
CA VAL A 39 23.30 3.44 7.48
C VAL A 39 23.48 3.77 6.01
N LEU A 40 24.69 4.17 5.64
CA LEU A 40 25.06 4.36 4.24
C LEU A 40 25.15 2.98 3.56
N LEU A 41 24.27 2.73 2.60
CA LEU A 41 24.28 1.48 1.83
C LEU A 41 25.46 1.47 0.84
N PRO A 42 26.17 0.33 0.66
CA PRO A 42 27.14 0.16 -0.40
C PRO A 42 26.54 0.44 -1.80
N PRO A 43 27.32 0.93 -2.77
CA PRO A 43 26.79 1.32 -4.09
C PRO A 43 25.99 0.23 -4.82
N GLY A 44 26.41 -1.04 -4.70
CA GLY A 44 25.68 -2.18 -5.29
C GLY A 44 24.30 -2.39 -4.65
N GLN A 45 24.17 -2.20 -3.34
CA GLN A 45 22.89 -2.32 -2.64
C GLN A 45 21.96 -1.15 -2.97
N VAL A 46 22.51 0.06 -3.15
CA VAL A 46 21.75 1.23 -3.62
C VAL A 46 21.21 1.00 -5.04
N HIS A 47 22.02 0.46 -5.94
CA HIS A 47 21.58 0.16 -7.30
C HIS A 47 20.46 -0.88 -7.31
N GLU A 48 20.60 -1.96 -6.55
CA GLU A 48 19.57 -3.00 -6.45
C GLU A 48 18.28 -2.47 -5.84
N LEU A 49 18.37 -1.69 -4.77
CA LEU A 49 17.20 -1.07 -4.13
C LEU A 49 16.46 -0.12 -5.09
N ASN A 50 17.20 0.69 -5.85
CA ASN A 50 16.61 1.54 -6.90
C ASN A 50 15.91 0.69 -7.96
N ARG A 51 16.55 -0.38 -8.45
CA ARG A 51 16.00 -1.30 -9.46
C ARG A 51 14.70 -1.95 -8.98
N ARG A 52 14.67 -2.42 -7.73
CA ARG A 52 13.46 -3.01 -7.12
C ARG A 52 12.36 -1.97 -6.96
N SER A 53 12.71 -0.77 -6.51
CA SER A 53 11.72 0.28 -6.26
C SER A 53 11.10 0.85 -7.53
N THR A 54 11.88 1.01 -8.59
CA THR A 54 11.34 1.35 -9.91
C THR A 54 10.48 0.22 -10.48
N GLY A 55 10.88 -1.04 -10.28
CA GLY A 55 10.05 -2.20 -10.61
C GLY A 55 8.70 -2.19 -9.88
N MET A 56 8.68 -1.85 -8.59
CA MET A 56 7.43 -1.68 -7.83
C MET A 56 6.53 -0.59 -8.43
N LEU A 57 7.10 0.58 -8.77
CA LEU A 57 6.34 1.66 -9.40
C LEU A 57 5.75 1.22 -10.74
N SER A 58 6.53 0.55 -11.59
CA SER A 58 6.04 0.02 -12.87
C SER A 58 4.91 -1.01 -12.66
N ASN A 59 5.03 -1.87 -11.64
CA ASN A 59 3.97 -2.82 -11.29
C ASN A 59 2.69 -2.11 -10.85
N ILE A 60 2.76 -1.10 -10.00
CA ILE A 60 1.57 -0.36 -9.54
C ILE A 60 0.94 0.45 -10.67
N GLN A 61 1.74 1.06 -11.53
CA GLN A 61 1.23 1.72 -12.74
C GLN A 61 0.54 0.72 -13.68
N ARG A 62 1.11 -0.49 -13.84
CA ARG A 62 0.45 -1.59 -14.57
C ARG A 62 -0.90 -1.95 -13.94
N PHE A 63 -0.94 -2.10 -12.62
CA PHE A 63 -2.19 -2.37 -11.91
C PHE A 63 -3.25 -1.28 -12.14
N PHE A 64 -2.87 0.00 -12.04
CA PHE A 64 -3.79 1.09 -12.34
C PHE A 64 -4.31 1.04 -13.78
N ALA A 65 -3.43 0.80 -14.75
CA ALA A 65 -3.82 0.68 -16.15
C ALA A 65 -4.73 -0.53 -16.43
N CYS A 66 -4.41 -1.71 -15.87
CA CYS A 66 -5.19 -2.94 -16.05
C CYS A 66 -6.61 -2.84 -15.52
N HIS A 67 -6.85 -1.99 -14.52
CA HIS A 67 -8.16 -1.82 -13.89
C HIS A 67 -8.80 -0.46 -14.14
N LEU A 68 -8.28 0.30 -15.12
CA LEU A 68 -8.79 1.63 -15.49
C LEU A 68 -8.91 2.58 -14.29
N ILE A 69 -7.98 2.48 -13.35
CA ILE A 69 -7.89 3.36 -12.18
C ILE A 69 -7.26 4.67 -12.64
N GLU A 70 -7.92 5.79 -12.37
CA GLU A 70 -7.37 7.11 -12.62
C GLU A 70 -6.09 7.30 -11.78
N ASN A 71 -4.98 7.56 -12.44
CA ASN A 71 -3.70 7.73 -11.76
C ASN A 71 -3.54 9.17 -11.30
N PHE A 72 -3.73 9.43 -10.00
CA PHE A 72 -3.45 10.73 -9.40
C PHE A 72 -1.95 11.01 -9.36
N GLY A 73 -1.14 9.99 -9.09
CA GLY A 73 0.31 10.09 -9.03
C GLY A 73 0.99 8.87 -8.45
N CYS A 74 2.27 8.72 -8.74
CA CYS A 74 3.15 7.72 -8.16
C CYS A 74 4.42 8.43 -7.66
N ASP A 75 4.47 8.69 -6.36
CA ASP A 75 5.58 9.37 -5.73
C ASP A 75 6.73 8.41 -5.44
N TYR A 76 7.93 8.85 -5.79
CA TYR A 76 9.18 8.16 -5.53
C TYR A 76 10.14 9.11 -4.83
N SER A 77 10.62 8.74 -3.64
CA SER A 77 11.63 9.56 -2.95
C SER A 77 12.66 8.71 -2.22
N THR A 78 13.91 8.79 -2.70
CA THR A 78 15.08 8.17 -2.06
C THR A 78 15.56 8.94 -0.83
N SER A 79 15.23 10.22 -0.71
CA SER A 79 15.60 11.07 0.44
C SER A 79 14.51 11.13 1.51
N GLY A 80 13.42 10.37 1.34
CA GLY A 80 12.23 10.47 2.19
C GLY A 80 11.28 11.59 1.78
N VAL A 81 10.10 11.61 2.40
CA VAL A 81 9.05 12.62 2.19
C VAL A 81 8.68 13.18 3.56
N THR A 82 8.52 14.50 3.68
CA THR A 82 8.08 15.13 4.94
C THR A 82 6.58 14.91 5.18
N LEU A 83 6.15 14.95 6.43
CA LEU A 83 4.72 14.83 6.77
C LEU A 83 3.88 15.92 6.09
N GLU A 84 4.36 17.15 6.07
CA GLU A 84 3.66 18.27 5.44
C GLU A 84 3.40 18.04 3.94
N THR A 85 4.43 17.63 3.19
CA THR A 85 4.30 17.37 1.74
C THR A 85 3.37 16.19 1.48
N LEU A 86 3.51 15.10 2.26
CA LEU A 86 2.67 13.93 2.12
C LEU A 86 1.21 14.23 2.46
N GLN A 87 0.97 14.98 3.55
CA GLN A 87 -0.35 15.42 3.97
C GLN A 87 -1.03 16.27 2.89
N ALA A 88 -0.31 17.24 2.33
CA ALA A 88 -0.86 18.10 1.27
C ALA A 88 -1.30 17.27 0.05
N LYS A 89 -0.47 16.32 -0.39
CA LYS A 89 -0.80 15.43 -1.51
C LYS A 89 -1.95 14.49 -1.20
N ILE A 90 -1.96 13.83 -0.03
CA ILE A 90 -3.05 12.94 0.37
C ILE A 90 -4.36 13.73 0.44
N LYS A 91 -4.39 14.91 1.07
CA LYS A 91 -5.61 15.72 1.13
C LYS A 91 -6.10 16.13 -0.27
N ALA A 92 -5.21 16.55 -1.17
CA ALA A 92 -5.57 16.86 -2.55
C ALA A 92 -6.12 15.63 -3.30
N PHE A 93 -5.50 14.46 -3.12
CA PHE A 93 -5.97 13.18 -3.66
C PHE A 93 -7.38 12.83 -3.16
N LEU A 94 -7.62 12.92 -1.86
CA LEU A 94 -8.92 12.64 -1.23
C LEU A 94 -10.01 13.64 -1.66
N GLU A 95 -9.61 14.81 -2.15
CA GLU A 95 -10.48 15.83 -2.72
C GLU A 95 -10.68 15.72 -4.23
N LEU A 96 -10.08 14.72 -4.90
CA LEU A 96 -10.27 14.54 -6.33
C LEU A 96 -11.71 14.14 -6.64
N ARG A 97 -12.22 14.64 -7.77
CA ARG A 97 -13.55 14.37 -8.31
C ARG A 97 -13.40 13.88 -9.74
N THR A 98 -14.38 13.13 -10.20
CA THR A 98 -14.47 12.71 -11.60
C THR A 98 -14.73 13.93 -12.48
N ALA A 99 -14.49 13.80 -13.79
CA ALA A 99 -14.66 14.90 -14.74
C ALA A 99 -16.10 15.48 -14.79
N ASP A 100 -17.10 14.66 -14.46
CA ASP A 100 -18.52 15.03 -14.38
C ASP A 100 -18.93 15.60 -13.00
N GLY A 101 -18.01 15.67 -12.04
CA GLY A 101 -18.19 16.34 -10.74
C GLY A 101 -18.40 15.49 -9.47
N PRO A 102 -18.93 14.24 -9.48
CA PRO A 102 -19.02 13.45 -8.26
C PRO A 102 -17.67 13.03 -7.68
N ARG A 103 -17.69 12.53 -6.43
CA ARG A 103 -16.53 11.87 -5.82
C ARG A 103 -16.27 10.54 -6.51
N HIS A 104 -15.03 10.07 -6.45
CA HIS A 104 -14.73 8.71 -6.88
C HIS A 104 -15.40 7.70 -5.95
N ASP A 105 -15.85 6.57 -6.50
CA ASP A 105 -16.44 5.49 -5.70
C ASP A 105 -15.38 4.77 -4.85
N THR A 106 -14.13 4.74 -5.33
CA THR A 106 -12.99 4.10 -4.65
C THR A 106 -11.73 4.95 -4.76
N TYR A 107 -11.05 5.12 -3.62
CA TYR A 107 -9.72 5.71 -3.50
C TYR A 107 -8.76 4.62 -3.07
N VAL A 108 -7.69 4.40 -3.83
CA VAL A 108 -6.64 3.42 -3.52
C VAL A 108 -5.37 4.16 -3.18
N ILE A 109 -4.80 3.91 -2.00
CA ILE A 109 -3.46 4.36 -1.62
C ILE A 109 -2.56 3.14 -1.53
N PHE A 110 -1.54 3.11 -2.36
CA PHE A 110 -0.45 2.14 -2.25
C PHE A 110 0.71 2.77 -1.48
N TYR A 111 1.25 2.05 -0.50
CA TYR A 111 2.45 2.46 0.22
C TYR A 111 3.48 1.34 0.29
N SER A 112 4.72 1.70 -0.07
CA SER A 112 5.90 0.86 0.17
C SER A 112 7.01 1.72 0.74
N GLY A 113 7.45 1.40 1.95
CA GLY A 113 8.52 2.13 2.60
C GLY A 113 8.75 1.72 4.05
N HIS A 114 9.56 2.52 4.75
CA HIS A 114 9.94 2.22 6.13
C HIS A 114 8.77 2.41 7.09
N THR A 115 8.57 1.43 7.98
CA THR A 115 7.53 1.48 9.01
C THR A 115 8.11 1.17 10.38
N HIS A 116 7.61 1.84 11.41
CA HIS A 116 7.88 1.46 12.79
C HIS A 116 7.16 0.16 13.16
N ARG A 117 7.51 -0.44 14.30
CA ARG A 117 6.93 -1.72 14.76
C ARG A 117 5.41 -1.66 14.98
N SER A 118 4.88 -0.47 15.26
CA SER A 118 3.44 -0.19 15.38
C SER A 118 2.76 0.12 14.05
N GLY A 119 3.50 0.08 12.94
CA GLY A 119 3.01 0.22 11.56
C GLY A 119 2.95 1.64 11.04
N GLU A 120 3.29 2.65 11.84
CA GLU A 120 3.38 4.03 11.37
C GLU A 120 4.41 4.15 10.25
N TRP A 121 4.08 4.96 9.24
CA TRP A 121 5.00 5.25 8.15
C TRP A 121 6.06 6.23 8.66
N ALA A 122 7.32 5.83 8.56
CA ALA A 122 8.43 6.69 8.93
C ALA A 122 8.70 7.68 7.79
N LEU A 123 8.73 8.97 8.12
CA LEU A 123 8.87 10.06 7.17
C LEU A 123 10.18 10.83 7.41
N ALA A 124 10.55 11.67 6.44
CA ALA A 124 11.73 12.52 6.57
C ALA A 124 11.56 13.48 7.76
N GLY A 125 12.65 13.76 8.47
CA GLY A 125 12.63 14.62 9.65
C GLY A 125 12.24 13.92 10.96
N GLY A 126 12.01 12.60 10.94
CA GLY A 126 11.61 11.83 12.12
C GLY A 126 10.10 11.90 12.41
N ASP A 127 9.35 12.55 11.52
CA ASP A 127 7.89 12.53 11.56
C ASP A 127 7.36 11.14 11.23
N VAL A 128 6.11 10.90 11.66
CA VAL A 128 5.41 9.65 11.38
C VAL A 128 3.99 9.94 10.92
N LEU A 129 3.49 9.15 9.96
CA LEU A 129 2.07 9.12 9.63
C LEU A 129 1.42 7.90 10.28
N ARG A 130 0.40 8.15 11.09
CA ARG A 130 -0.41 7.12 11.75
C ARG A 130 -1.69 6.84 10.97
N LEU A 131 -2.27 5.65 11.21
CA LEU A 131 -3.52 5.26 10.57
C LEU A 131 -4.68 6.19 10.98
N ASP A 132 -4.81 6.49 12.28
CA ASP A 132 -5.86 7.38 12.81
C ASP A 132 -5.86 8.76 12.14
N GLN A 133 -4.68 9.34 11.92
CA GLN A 133 -4.50 10.62 11.22
C GLN A 133 -4.95 10.54 9.76
N LEU A 134 -4.58 9.48 9.03
CA LEU A 134 -5.04 9.28 7.65
C LEU A 134 -6.56 9.10 7.60
N LEU A 135 -7.13 8.33 8.53
CA LEU A 135 -8.57 8.11 8.63
C LEU A 135 -9.34 9.37 9.02
N GLU A 136 -8.73 10.27 9.81
CA GLU A 136 -9.29 11.57 10.10
C GLU A 136 -9.41 12.40 8.82
N TRP A 137 -8.36 12.46 7.99
CA TRP A 137 -8.41 13.14 6.69
C TRP A 137 -9.44 12.51 5.76
N TRP A 138 -9.56 11.17 5.78
CA TRP A 138 -10.59 10.46 5.04
C TRP A 138 -12.01 10.88 5.46
N ARG A 139 -12.29 10.87 6.77
CA ARG A 139 -13.60 11.28 7.31
C ARG A 139 -13.89 12.75 7.02
N GLU A 140 -12.90 13.62 7.12
CA GLU A 140 -13.00 15.06 6.82
C GLU A 140 -13.48 15.28 5.38
N LYS A 141 -12.93 14.54 4.40
CA LYS A 141 -13.18 14.77 2.98
C LYS A 141 -14.30 13.92 2.38
N ASN A 142 -14.48 12.70 2.89
CA ASN A 142 -15.34 11.68 2.32
C ASN A 142 -16.35 11.08 3.32
N GLY A 143 -16.39 11.51 4.58
CA GLY A 143 -17.28 10.94 5.60
C GLY A 143 -18.78 11.12 5.35
N SER A 144 -19.17 12.09 4.51
CA SER A 144 -20.56 12.30 4.07
C SER A 144 -20.88 11.64 2.72
N PHE A 145 -19.92 10.93 2.12
CA PHE A 145 -20.05 10.29 0.82
C PHE A 145 -19.97 8.76 0.97
N CYS A 146 -20.51 8.02 0.00
CA CYS A 146 -20.44 6.56 -0.04
C CYS A 146 -19.13 6.04 -0.67
N SER A 147 -18.11 6.89 -0.77
CA SER A 147 -16.80 6.54 -1.30
C SER A 147 -16.11 5.53 -0.38
N ARG A 148 -15.19 4.75 -0.96
CA ARG A 148 -14.43 3.70 -0.27
C ARG A 148 -12.94 4.05 -0.27
N LEU A 149 -12.24 3.73 0.80
CA LEU A 149 -10.79 3.86 0.89
C LEU A 149 -10.14 2.48 1.02
N ILE A 150 -9.16 2.21 0.17
CA ILE A 150 -8.37 0.99 0.18
C ILE A 150 -6.90 1.35 0.37
N LEU A 151 -6.29 0.81 1.42
CA LEU A 151 -4.86 0.92 1.65
C LEU A 151 -4.19 -0.40 1.27
N VAL A 152 -3.20 -0.36 0.39
CA VAL A 152 -2.38 -1.52 0.02
C VAL A 152 -0.96 -1.25 0.51
N LEU A 153 -0.47 -2.09 1.42
CA LEU A 153 0.78 -1.88 2.15
C LEU A 153 1.78 -3.00 1.82
N ASP A 154 2.83 -2.66 1.08
CA ASP A 154 4.02 -3.50 0.91
C ASP A 154 5.11 -2.97 1.85
N CYS A 155 5.05 -3.34 3.13
CA CYS A 155 6.01 -2.92 4.14
C CYS A 155 6.13 -3.94 5.28
N ASP A 156 7.25 -3.91 6.00
CA ASP A 156 7.58 -4.90 7.03
C ASP A 156 6.57 -4.97 8.18
N ASN A 157 6.05 -3.83 8.62
CA ASN A 157 5.11 -3.74 9.75
C ASN A 157 3.70 -3.32 9.30
N SER A 158 3.16 -3.97 8.27
CA SER A 158 1.80 -3.68 7.76
C SER A 158 0.66 -4.23 8.65
N LEU A 159 0.91 -5.32 9.39
CA LEU A 159 -0.11 -6.04 10.16
C LEU A 159 -0.80 -5.24 11.28
N PRO A 160 -0.12 -4.33 12.02
CA PRO A 160 -0.77 -3.45 12.97
C PRO A 160 -1.95 -2.68 12.36
N TRP A 161 -1.77 -2.05 11.20
CA TRP A 161 -2.84 -1.32 10.52
C TRP A 161 -3.97 -2.24 10.04
N VAL A 162 -3.64 -3.44 9.59
CA VAL A 162 -4.63 -4.47 9.22
C VAL A 162 -5.50 -4.90 10.40
N ARG A 163 -4.95 -4.92 11.63
CA ARG A 163 -5.71 -5.23 12.84
C ARG A 163 -6.50 -4.04 13.34
N GLU A 164 -5.89 -2.85 13.29
CA GLU A 164 -6.47 -1.61 13.79
C GLU A 164 -7.70 -1.19 12.97
N VAL A 165 -7.65 -1.30 11.64
CA VAL A 165 -8.80 -0.95 10.78
C VAL A 165 -10.06 -1.72 11.14
N ARG A 166 -9.95 -2.96 11.64
CA ARG A 166 -11.10 -3.79 12.07
C ARG A 166 -11.85 -3.27 13.29
N ARG A 167 -11.28 -2.26 13.97
CA ARG A 167 -11.89 -1.57 15.12
C ARG A 167 -12.48 -0.21 14.74
N VAL A 168 -12.26 0.25 13.52
CA VAL A 168 -12.79 1.50 13.00
C VAL A 168 -14.25 1.27 12.63
N GLU A 169 -15.14 2.16 13.08
CA GLU A 169 -16.57 2.15 12.77
C GLU A 169 -16.92 3.36 11.92
N GLY A 170 -17.80 3.16 10.92
CA GLY A 170 -18.42 4.23 10.14
C GLY A 170 -17.92 4.39 8.71
N PRO A 171 -16.60 4.58 8.43
CA PRO A 171 -16.13 4.77 7.07
C PRO A 171 -15.89 3.43 6.36
N TYR A 172 -16.18 3.39 5.06
CA TYR A 172 -15.85 2.25 4.20
C TYR A 172 -14.34 2.19 3.93
N VAL A 173 -13.59 1.59 4.84
CA VAL A 173 -12.14 1.48 4.75
C VAL A 173 -11.68 0.03 4.83
N ALA A 174 -10.69 -0.30 4.04
CA ALA A 174 -10.01 -1.57 4.15
C ALA A 174 -8.50 -1.43 3.94
N VAL A 175 -7.76 -2.33 4.58
CA VAL A 175 -6.30 -2.40 4.55
C VAL A 175 -5.89 -3.81 4.13
N GLN A 176 -5.08 -3.88 3.08
CA GLN A 176 -4.36 -5.07 2.69
C GLN A 176 -2.88 -4.89 3.02
N GLY A 177 -2.34 -5.77 3.84
CA GLY A 177 -0.93 -5.79 4.21
C GLY A 177 -0.19 -7.03 3.70
N ALA A 178 1.11 -6.86 3.46
CA ALA A 178 2.03 -7.94 3.14
C ALA A 178 2.66 -8.55 4.40
N THR A 179 2.90 -9.87 4.39
CA THR A 179 3.78 -10.53 5.37
C THR A 179 4.85 -11.31 4.61
N LEU A 180 6.11 -10.98 4.91
CA LEU A 180 7.30 -11.61 4.35
C LEU A 180 7.88 -12.59 5.37
N ALA A 181 7.96 -13.87 5.02
CA ALA A 181 8.49 -14.91 5.90
C ALA A 181 10.02 -14.78 6.01
N ARG A 182 10.51 -14.23 7.12
CA ARG A 182 11.94 -14.17 7.45
C ARG A 182 12.26 -15.30 8.44
N GLY A 183 12.48 -16.52 7.93
CA GLY A 183 12.79 -17.70 8.73
C GLY A 183 14.19 -18.23 8.48
N SER A 184 14.81 -18.85 9.49
CA SER A 184 16.14 -19.46 9.46
C SER A 184 16.28 -20.69 8.54
N SER A 185 15.20 -21.11 7.88
CA SER A 185 15.19 -22.25 6.94
C SER A 185 15.17 -21.81 5.46
N VAL A 186 15.15 -20.51 5.17
CA VAL A 186 15.16 -19.98 3.81
C VAL A 186 16.63 -19.71 3.44
N ALA A 187 17.10 -20.25 2.32
CA ALA A 187 18.44 -19.93 1.82
C ALA A 187 18.59 -18.40 1.70
N LEU A 188 19.77 -17.86 1.96
CA LEU A 188 20.01 -16.41 1.94
C LEU A 188 19.60 -15.74 0.61
N GLU A 189 19.60 -16.51 -0.49
CA GLU A 189 19.20 -16.06 -1.82
C GLU A 189 17.67 -16.05 -2.06
N ASP A 190 16.88 -16.74 -1.22
CA ASP A 190 15.42 -16.87 -1.34
C ASP A 190 14.64 -16.06 -0.28
N THR A 191 15.33 -15.21 0.47
CA THR A 191 14.66 -14.42 1.51
C THR A 191 13.75 -13.37 0.87
N PRO A 192 12.44 -13.36 1.17
CA PRO A 192 11.49 -12.43 0.57
C PRO A 192 11.86 -10.98 0.93
N GLN A 193 11.85 -10.14 -0.08
CA GLN A 193 12.25 -8.73 -0.03
C GLN A 193 11.08 -7.81 -0.38
N LEU A 194 11.21 -6.54 0.00
CA LEU A 194 10.25 -5.49 -0.33
C LEU A 194 10.02 -5.44 -1.85
N GLY A 195 8.75 -5.42 -2.26
CA GLY A 195 8.36 -5.47 -3.68
C GLY A 195 8.06 -6.86 -4.23
N ASP A 196 8.43 -7.94 -3.54
CA ASP A 196 8.02 -9.30 -3.96
C ASP A 196 6.51 -9.46 -3.80
N PHE A 197 5.94 -8.90 -2.73
CA PHE A 197 4.49 -8.81 -2.55
C PHE A 197 3.85 -8.02 -3.67
N THR A 198 4.32 -6.80 -3.95
CA THR A 198 3.78 -5.98 -5.03
C THR A 198 3.78 -6.73 -6.36
N SER A 199 4.89 -7.40 -6.71
CA SER A 199 5.00 -8.14 -7.96
C SER A 199 3.98 -9.29 -8.06
N GLN A 200 3.88 -10.12 -7.01
CA GLN A 200 2.91 -11.22 -6.95
C GLN A 200 1.45 -10.72 -6.90
N TRP A 201 1.22 -9.62 -6.20
CA TRP A 201 -0.10 -8.99 -6.06
C TRP A 201 -0.60 -8.40 -7.37
N VAL A 202 0.24 -7.68 -8.10
CA VAL A 202 -0.12 -7.18 -9.43
C VAL A 202 -0.33 -8.34 -10.39
N GLU A 203 0.51 -9.37 -10.35
CA GLU A 203 0.33 -10.55 -11.21
C GLU A 203 -0.99 -11.28 -10.92
N TYR A 204 -1.35 -11.45 -9.65
CA TYR A 204 -2.63 -12.03 -9.25
C TYR A 204 -3.83 -11.22 -9.77
N ASN A 205 -3.78 -9.89 -9.70
CA ASN A 205 -4.90 -9.05 -10.09
C ASN A 205 -4.97 -8.78 -11.61
N CYS A 206 -3.84 -8.75 -12.31
CA CYS A 206 -3.76 -8.36 -13.72
C CYS A 206 -3.67 -9.54 -14.69
N ASN A 207 -3.30 -10.75 -14.23
CA ASN A 207 -3.21 -11.94 -15.06
C ASN A 207 -4.34 -12.93 -14.72
N PRO A 208 -5.34 -13.13 -15.61
CA PRO A 208 -6.42 -14.10 -15.40
C PRO A 208 -5.92 -15.55 -15.24
N ASN A 209 -4.72 -15.86 -15.71
CA ASN A 209 -4.09 -17.18 -15.59
C ASN A 209 -3.15 -17.28 -14.39
N SER A 210 -3.16 -16.30 -13.48
CA SER A 210 -2.30 -16.31 -12.31
C SER A 210 -2.59 -17.55 -11.45
N THR A 211 -1.53 -18.27 -11.10
CA THR A 211 -1.60 -19.43 -10.21
C THR A 211 -1.45 -19.05 -8.74
N THR A 212 -1.32 -17.75 -8.44
CA THR A 212 -1.16 -17.25 -7.08
C THR A 212 -2.40 -17.55 -6.25
N ARG A 213 -2.19 -18.22 -5.11
CA ARG A 213 -3.21 -18.56 -4.13
C ARG A 213 -2.78 -18.06 -2.76
N TRP A 214 -3.34 -16.93 -2.34
CA TRP A 214 -2.98 -16.29 -1.07
C TRP A 214 -3.31 -17.12 0.18
N LEU A 215 -4.18 -18.12 0.05
CA LEU A 215 -4.63 -19.00 1.14
C LEU A 215 -3.72 -20.22 1.38
N GLU A 216 -2.73 -20.47 0.51
CA GLU A 216 -1.80 -21.59 0.69
C GLU A 216 -0.89 -21.34 1.91
N ARG A 217 -0.82 -22.34 2.80
CA ARG A 217 0.11 -22.33 3.94
C ARG A 217 1.54 -22.49 3.40
N ASP A 218 2.49 -21.84 4.06
CA ASP A 218 3.94 -21.86 3.76
C ASP A 218 4.45 -20.99 2.59
N ARG A 219 3.67 -19.99 2.14
CA ARG A 219 4.21 -18.99 1.20
C ARG A 219 5.24 -18.08 1.86
N ALA A 220 6.33 -17.81 1.15
CA ALA A 220 7.30 -16.78 1.52
C ALA A 220 6.68 -15.39 1.60
N VAL A 221 5.65 -15.13 0.79
CA VAL A 221 4.91 -13.87 0.75
C VAL A 221 3.42 -14.16 0.85
N SER A 222 2.76 -13.53 1.83
CA SER A 222 1.33 -13.68 2.08
C SER A 222 0.62 -12.34 2.18
N ALA A 223 -0.67 -12.34 1.87
CA ALA A 223 -1.55 -11.18 1.95
C ALA A 223 -2.48 -11.32 3.16
N THR A 224 -2.55 -10.28 3.99
CA THR A 224 -3.48 -10.22 5.13
C THR A 224 -4.41 -9.03 4.96
N TYR A 225 -5.68 -9.21 5.31
CA TYR A 225 -6.74 -8.24 5.04
C TYR A 225 -7.45 -7.79 6.31
N GLY A 226 -7.84 -6.54 6.35
CA GLY A 226 -8.63 -5.93 7.43
C GLY A 226 -9.65 -4.97 6.83
N ILE A 227 -10.88 -5.02 7.33
CA ILE A 227 -11.98 -4.19 6.85
C ILE A 227 -12.59 -3.52 8.08
N ALA A 228 -12.93 -2.24 7.97
CA ALA A 228 -13.66 -1.50 8.99
C ALA A 228 -15.05 -2.10 9.22
N LYS A 229 -15.56 -1.95 10.44
CA LYS A 229 -16.87 -2.47 10.86
C LYS A 229 -18.01 -1.55 10.45
#